data_AF-A0AAN9HEF0-F1
#
_entry.id   AF-A0AAN9HEF0-F1
#
_cell.length_a   1.000
_cell.length_b   1.000
_cell.length_c   1.000
_cell.angle_alpha   90.00
_cell.angle_beta   90.00
_cell.angle_gamma   90.00
#
_symmetry.space_group_name_H-M   'P 1'
#
loop_
_entity.id
_entity.type
_entity.pdbx_description
1 polymer ?
#
loop_
_entity_poly.entity_id
_entity_poly.type
_entity_poly.pdbx_seq_one_letter_code
_entity_poly.pdbx_strand_id
1 'polypeptide(L)'
;MVQGQHDEAGYLFFFKAGQTDLCLDAQSFSCECHPATDTVGRRINHSTKAPNLKPFHCRLRVNGEDKDVILFRALQDISVGAKLRFDYGVKRKSFRGEGLELEWLDE
;
A
#
# COMPACT_ATOMS: atom_id res chain seq x y z
N MET A 1 21.42 6.17 22.20
CA MET A 1 20.52 5.16 22.82
C MET A 1 19.46 4.85 21.78
N VAL A 2 19.60 3.72 21.10
CA VAL A 2 18.70 3.25 20.04
C VAL A 2 17.81 2.19 20.65
N GLN A 3 16.51 2.44 20.75
CA GLN A 3 15.50 1.44 21.11
C GLN A 3 14.13 1.94 20.62
N GLY A 4 13.52 1.17 19.70
CA GLY A 4 12.14 1.39 19.27
C GLY A 4 11.87 1.37 17.76
N GLN A 5 12.61 0.64 16.93
CA GLN A 5 12.09 0.22 15.62
C GLN A 5 11.29 -1.06 15.84
N HIS A 6 9.97 -0.92 15.98
CA HIS A 6 9.09 -2.08 15.99
C HIS A 6 9.06 -2.71 14.60
N ASP A 7 9.34 -4.00 14.61
CA ASP A 7 9.55 -4.96 13.51
C ASP A 7 8.23 -5.34 12.81
N GLU A 8 7.36 -4.37 12.52
CA GLU A 8 6.09 -4.63 11.81
C GLU A 8 6.25 -4.27 10.33
N ALA A 9 6.16 -5.29 9.46
CA ALA A 9 6.12 -5.17 8.01
C ALA A 9 4.81 -4.52 7.52
N GLY A 10 4.52 -3.30 7.98
CA GLY A 10 3.22 -2.63 7.81
C GLY A 10 3.01 -1.95 6.45
N TYR A 11 4.09 -1.63 5.73
CA TYR A 11 4.03 -0.82 4.51
C TYR A 11 4.67 -1.50 3.29
N LEU A 12 4.53 -2.82 3.16
CA LEU A 12 4.91 -3.57 1.97
C LEU A 12 3.73 -3.75 1.02
N PHE A 13 3.95 -3.56 -0.28
CA PHE A 13 2.94 -3.76 -1.32
C PHE A 13 3.43 -4.78 -2.34
N PHE A 14 2.87 -5.98 -2.30
CA PHE A 14 3.21 -7.06 -3.23
C PHE A 14 2.29 -7.03 -4.45
N PHE A 15 2.87 -7.16 -5.65
CA PHE A 15 2.11 -7.18 -6.91
C PHE A 15 2.84 -7.98 -7.98
N LYS A 16 2.12 -8.34 -9.05
CA LYS A 16 2.70 -9.00 -10.22
C LYS A 16 2.80 -8.02 -11.38
N ALA A 17 3.96 -7.99 -12.05
CA ALA A 17 4.14 -7.37 -13.36
C ALA A 17 4.39 -8.48 -14.39
N GLY A 18 3.33 -8.92 -15.09
CA GLY A 18 3.40 -10.09 -15.95
C GLY A 18 3.68 -11.37 -15.16
N GLN A 19 4.83 -12.00 -15.40
CA GLN A 19 5.27 -13.21 -14.69
C GLN A 19 6.22 -12.93 -13.52
N THR A 20 6.51 -11.66 -13.24
CA THR A 20 7.45 -11.25 -12.20
C THR A 20 6.70 -10.84 -10.96
N ASP A 21 7.07 -11.43 -9.82
CA ASP A 21 6.63 -11.01 -8.50
C ASP A 21 7.48 -9.83 -8.03
N LEU A 22 6.83 -8.72 -7.66
CA LEU A 22 7.47 -7.48 -7.24
C LEU A 22 6.93 -7.03 -5.88
N CYS A 23 7.73 -6.22 -5.18
CA CYS A 23 7.38 -5.61 -3.90
C CYS A 23 7.77 -4.13 -3.93
N LEU A 24 6.84 -3.25 -3.53
CA LEU A 24 7.17 -1.89 -3.13
C LEU A 24 7.36 -1.85 -1.61
N ASP A 25 8.55 -1.45 -1.18
CA ASP A 25 8.84 -1.14 0.22
C ASP A 25 8.60 0.35 0.46
N ALA A 26 7.56 0.67 1.24
CA ALA A 26 7.25 2.01 1.69
C ALA A 26 7.48 2.19 3.21
N GLN A 27 8.15 1.24 3.87
CA GLN A 27 8.52 1.30 5.29
C GLN A 27 9.64 2.33 5.50
N SER A 28 10.64 2.32 4.63
CA SER A 28 11.78 3.23 4.68
C SER A 28 11.37 4.64 4.27
N PHE A 29 11.04 5.47 5.26
CA PHE A 29 10.68 6.87 5.07
C PHE A 29 11.62 7.82 5.83
N SER A 30 12.08 8.91 5.24
CA SER A 30 11.93 9.30 3.82
C SER A 30 12.86 8.51 2.90
N CYS A 31 12.50 8.28 1.62
CA CYS A 31 13.47 7.66 0.69
C CYS A 31 14.67 8.58 0.50
N GLU A 32 15.87 8.01 0.37
CA GLU A 32 17.11 8.77 0.09
C GLU A 32 16.98 9.60 -1.19
N CYS A 33 16.15 9.12 -2.14
CA CYS A 33 15.84 9.79 -3.39
C CYS A 33 15.00 11.07 -3.25
N HIS A 34 14.14 11.16 -2.23
CA HIS A 34 13.14 12.23 -2.08
C HIS A 34 12.93 12.54 -0.58
N PRO A 35 13.95 13.05 0.12
CA PRO A 35 13.91 13.22 1.57
C PRO A 35 12.83 14.19 2.05
N ALA A 36 12.37 15.10 1.19
CA ALA A 36 11.39 16.13 1.50
C ALA A 36 9.94 15.77 1.10
N THR A 37 9.71 14.63 0.43
CA THR A 37 8.39 14.29 -0.11
C THR A 37 7.67 13.31 0.80
N ASP A 38 6.53 13.70 1.38
CA ASP A 38 5.71 12.76 2.14
C ASP A 38 4.90 11.83 1.21
N THR A 39 5.22 10.54 1.22
CA THR A 39 4.50 9.54 0.42
C THR A 39 3.22 9.09 1.14
N VAL A 40 2.16 9.89 1.02
CA VAL A 40 0.87 9.64 1.71
C VAL A 40 0.19 8.32 1.32
N GLY A 41 0.55 7.75 0.16
CA GLY A 41 -0.02 6.49 -0.33
C GLY A 41 0.10 5.33 0.66
N ARG A 42 1.22 5.25 1.40
CA ARG A 42 1.44 4.20 2.41
C ARG A 42 0.45 4.26 3.58
N ARG A 43 -0.19 5.41 3.80
CA ARG A 43 -1.14 5.66 4.91
C ARG A 43 -2.61 5.45 4.52
N ILE A 44 -2.89 5.07 3.27
CA ILE A 44 -4.27 4.81 2.83
C ILE A 44 -4.72 3.51 3.47
N ASN A 45 -5.83 3.55 4.22
CA ASN A 45 -6.28 2.41 5.02
C ASN A 45 -6.96 1.31 4.20
N HIS A 46 -7.05 0.13 4.80
CA HIS A 46 -7.76 -1.01 4.26
C HIS A 46 -9.29 -0.85 4.31
N SER A 47 -9.99 -1.31 3.28
CA SER A 47 -11.41 -1.71 3.35
C SER A 47 -11.80 -2.59 2.17
N THR A 48 -12.32 -3.77 2.45
CA THR A 48 -13.03 -4.65 1.50
C THR A 48 -14.50 -4.25 1.31
N LYS A 49 -15.16 -3.78 2.37
CA LYS A 49 -16.61 -3.48 2.38
C LYS A 49 -16.95 -2.22 1.60
N ALA A 50 -16.11 -1.20 1.69
CA ALA A 50 -16.33 0.09 1.02
C ALA A 50 -15.00 0.71 0.55
N PRO A 51 -14.24 0.02 -0.33
CA PRO A 51 -13.11 0.63 -1.01
C PRO A 51 -13.61 1.72 -1.95
N ASN A 52 -12.97 2.89 -1.92
CA ASN A 52 -13.19 3.96 -2.90
C ASN A 52 -12.00 4.14 -3.84
N LEU A 53 -10.92 3.39 -3.63
CA LEU A 53 -9.74 3.33 -4.47
C LEU A 53 -9.43 1.89 -4.90
N LYS A 54 -8.82 1.76 -6.08
CA LYS A 54 -8.25 0.51 -6.57
C LYS A 54 -6.80 0.74 -7.04
N PRO A 55 -5.84 -0.10 -6.60
CA PRO A 55 -4.50 -0.10 -7.16
C PRO A 55 -4.51 -0.44 -8.65
N PHE A 56 -3.71 0.28 -9.43
CA PHE A 56 -3.52 0.10 -10.85
C PHE A 56 -2.03 0.11 -11.14
N HIS A 57 -1.52 -1.04 -11.62
CA HIS A 57 -0.15 -1.17 -12.07
C HIS A 57 0.00 -0.59 -13.48
N CYS A 58 1.04 0.22 -13.67
CA CYS A 58 1.48 0.69 -14.98
C CYS A 58 2.99 0.91 -15.01
N ARG A 59 3.55 1.03 -16.21
CA ARG A 59 4.95 1.46 -16.40
C ARG A 59 4.98 2.93 -16.80
N LEU A 60 5.72 3.73 -16.05
CA LEU A 60 5.94 5.15 -16.34
C LEU A 60 7.41 5.37 -16.68
N ARG A 61 7.66 6.21 -17.67
CA ARG A 61 9.03 6.60 -18.03
C ARG A 61 9.44 7.81 -17.20
N VAL A 62 10.38 7.60 -16.29
CA VAL A 62 10.88 8.59 -15.32
C VAL A 62 12.39 8.72 -15.55
N ASN A 63 12.86 9.93 -15.86
CA ASN A 63 14.27 10.22 -16.16
C ASN A 63 14.88 9.32 -17.25
N GLY A 64 14.08 8.92 -18.24
CA GLY A 64 14.53 8.06 -19.35
C GLY A 64 14.44 6.56 -19.08
N GLU A 65 14.08 6.14 -17.86
CA GLU A 65 13.92 4.74 -17.47
C GLU A 65 12.45 4.36 -17.29
N ASP A 66 12.07 3.16 -17.70
CA ASP A 66 10.74 2.62 -17.41
C ASP A 66 10.70 2.05 -15.99
N LYS A 67 9.80 2.58 -15.17
CA LYS A 67 9.58 2.14 -13.79
C LYS A 67 8.19 1.56 -13.61
N ASP A 68 8.09 0.44 -12.91
CA ASP A 68 6.82 -0.11 -12.44
C ASP A 68 6.26 0.77 -11.32
N VAL A 69 5.02 1.22 -11.49
CA VAL A 69 4.35 2.14 -10.57
C VAL A 69 2.95 1.63 -10.25
N ILE A 70 2.57 1.76 -8.99
CA ILE A 70 1.19 1.57 -8.53
C ILE A 70 0.53 2.93 -8.38
N LEU A 71 -0.50 3.18 -9.17
CA LEU A 71 -1.38 4.34 -9.05
C LEU A 71 -2.69 3.91 -8.37
N PHE A 72 -3.29 4.79 -7.56
CA PHE A 72 -4.62 4.55 -7.00
C PHE A 72 -5.67 5.25 -7.84
N ARG A 73 -6.54 4.47 -8.47
CA ARG A 73 -7.68 4.99 -9.25
C ARG A 73 -8.92 5.05 -8.38
N ALA A 74 -9.61 6.19 -8.40
CA ALA A 74 -10.92 6.34 -7.81
C ALA A 74 -11.94 5.39 -8.48
N LEU A 75 -12.71 4.66 -7.66
CA LEU A 75 -13.80 3.80 -8.11
C LEU A 75 -15.14 4.54 -8.24
N GLN A 76 -15.21 5.73 -7.65
CA GLN A 76 -16.39 6.59 -7.57
C GLN A 76 -15.93 8.02 -7.32
N ASP A 77 -16.84 8.98 -7.45
CA ASP A 77 -16.59 10.35 -6.99
C ASP A 77 -16.33 10.35 -5.47
N ILE A 78 -15.34 11.13 -5.05
CA ILE A 78 -14.88 11.18 -3.66
C ILE A 78 -15.12 12.60 -3.13
N SER A 79 -16.05 12.71 -2.18
CA SER A 79 -16.35 13.98 -1.52
C SER A 79 -15.15 14.51 -0.73
N VAL A 80 -15.06 15.82 -0.60
CA VAL A 80 -14.05 16.48 0.25
C VAL A 80 -14.14 15.95 1.67
N GLY A 81 -13.00 15.58 2.25
CA GLY A 81 -12.89 15.04 3.61
C GLY A 81 -13.22 13.54 3.74
N ALA A 82 -13.65 12.87 2.66
CA ALA A 82 -13.86 11.42 2.70
C ALA A 82 -12.53 10.68 2.92
N LYS A 83 -12.55 9.66 3.78
CA LYS A 83 -11.38 8.80 4.03
C LYS A 83 -11.12 7.93 2.79
N LEU A 84 -9.89 7.95 2.30
CA LEU A 84 -9.43 7.07 1.22
C LEU A 84 -9.18 5.66 1.75
N ARG A 85 -9.67 4.66 1.02
CA ARG A 85 -9.57 3.24 1.39
C ARG A 85 -9.44 2.37 0.15
N PHE A 86 -8.64 1.31 0.26
CA PHE A 86 -8.56 0.26 -0.76
C PHE A 86 -8.53 -1.13 -0.13
N ASP A 87 -8.87 -2.14 -0.91
CA ASP A 87 -8.72 -3.52 -0.48
C ASP A 87 -7.25 -3.95 -0.60
N TYR A 88 -6.67 -4.37 0.52
CA TYR A 88 -5.26 -4.81 0.57
C TYR A 88 -5.09 -6.23 0.02
N GLY A 89 -6.19 -6.94 -0.24
CA GLY A 89 -6.16 -8.34 -0.67
C GLY A 89 -5.72 -9.31 0.44
N VAL A 90 -5.63 -8.83 1.68
CA VAL A 90 -5.35 -9.66 2.86
C VAL A 90 -6.61 -9.89 3.67
N LYS A 91 -6.71 -11.09 4.23
CA LYS A 91 -7.78 -11.50 5.14
C LYS A 91 -7.15 -11.98 6.44
N ARG A 92 -7.92 -12.13 7.52
CA ARG A 92 -7.39 -12.69 8.78
C ARG A 92 -6.70 -14.04 8.59
N LYS A 93 -7.23 -14.87 7.70
CA LYS A 93 -6.64 -16.17 7.33
C LYS A 93 -5.29 -16.07 6.60
N SER A 94 -4.97 -14.92 6.00
CA SER A 94 -3.66 -14.69 5.37
C SER A 94 -2.50 -14.77 6.37
N PHE A 95 -2.78 -14.56 7.67
CA PHE A 95 -1.78 -14.54 8.73
C PHE A 95 -1.66 -15.88 9.49
N ARG A 96 -2.11 -17.00 8.90
CA ARG A 96 -1.99 -18.35 9.50
C ARG A 96 -2.53 -18.47 10.93
N GLY A 97 -3.49 -17.64 11.32
CA GLY A 97 -4.08 -17.60 12.66
C GLY A 97 -3.52 -16.51 13.59
N GLU A 98 -2.43 -15.84 13.22
CA GLU A 98 -1.80 -14.75 13.98
C GLU A 98 -2.44 -13.37 13.75
N GLY A 99 -3.44 -13.27 12.87
CA GLY A 99 -4.17 -12.03 12.58
C GLY A 99 -5.67 -12.14 12.87
N LEU A 100 -6.06 -13.08 13.74
CA LEU A 100 -7.48 -13.31 14.10
C LEU A 100 -8.06 -12.18 14.95
N GLU A 101 -7.20 -11.47 15.68
CA GLU A 101 -7.50 -10.29 16.50
C GLU A 101 -7.56 -8.99 15.70
N LEU A 102 -7.19 -9.00 14.41
CA LEU A 102 -7.24 -7.83 13.54
C LEU A 102 -8.70 -7.57 13.09
N GLU A 103 -9.47 -6.91 13.95
CA GLU A 103 -10.89 -6.62 13.72
C GLU A 103 -11.15 -5.80 12.44
N TRP A 104 -10.16 -5.03 11.98
CA TRP A 104 -10.24 -4.21 10.77
C TRP A 104 -10.07 -4.99 9.46
N LEU A 105 -9.60 -6.25 9.51
CA LEU A 105 -9.54 -7.17 8.37
C LEU A 105 -10.83 -8.01 8.26
N ASP A 106 -11.17 -8.45 7.05
CA ASP A 106 -12.25 -9.42 6.83
C ASP A 106 -11.84 -10.86 7.18
N GLU A 107 -12.85 -11.71 7.43
CA GLU A 107 -12.71 -13.16 7.70
C GLU A 107 -12.11 -13.99 6.54
#